data_AF-A0A2N2Z0R4-F1
#
_entry.id   AF-A0A2N2Z0R4-F1
#
_cell.length_a   1.000
_cell.length_b   1.000
_cell.length_c   1.000
_cell.angle_alpha   90.00
_cell.angle_beta   90.00
_cell.angle_gamma   90.00
#
_symmetry.space_group_name_H-M   'P 1'
#
loop_
_entity.id
_entity.type
_entity.pdbx_description
1 polymer ?
#
loop_
_entity_poly.entity_id
_entity_poly.type
_entity_poly.pdbx_seq_one_letter_code
_entity_poly.pdbx_strand_id
1 'polypeptide(L)'
;QIKKTGNTFYKITEVNTEIVSPEIPFITIGQINLLRRNLLEKHSIARVQNHNMIVERIKPNNLPYPEKTLTYKANISNSLALKFYQRHGVENAESAFELQKNYSSKDIMDTKYCLLFELGYCNGNKSQEFVSKKMFLQDNDRQYPLVFNCNDCKMVVKFD
;
A
#
# COMPACT_ATOMS: atom_id res chain seq x y z
N GLN A 1 -33.97 -10.86 -14.55
CA GLN A 1 -33.92 -9.91 -13.41
C GLN A 1 -33.25 -10.53 -12.17
N ILE A 2 -33.53 -11.80 -11.82
CA ILE A 2 -32.99 -12.47 -10.62
C ILE A 2 -31.45 -12.59 -10.64
N LYS A 3 -30.84 -12.97 -11.78
CA LYS A 3 -29.37 -13.11 -11.91
C LYS A 3 -28.56 -11.81 -11.83
N LYS A 4 -29.19 -10.63 -11.92
CA LYS A 4 -28.49 -9.35 -11.99
C LYS A 4 -28.06 -8.90 -10.59
N THR A 5 -26.77 -8.89 -10.29
CA THR A 5 -26.27 -8.52 -8.94
C THR A 5 -25.76 -7.08 -8.81
N GLY A 6 -25.60 -6.34 -9.92
CA GLY A 6 -25.33 -4.89 -9.90
C GLY A 6 -24.16 -4.48 -9.00
N ASN A 7 -24.31 -3.37 -8.29
CA ASN A 7 -23.33 -2.75 -7.36
C ASN A 7 -22.98 -3.60 -6.11
N THR A 8 -22.92 -4.92 -6.23
CA THR A 8 -22.53 -5.84 -5.16
C THR A 8 -21.36 -6.69 -5.63
N PHE A 9 -20.57 -7.19 -4.69
CA PHE A 9 -19.43 -8.07 -4.98
C PHE A 9 -19.85 -9.52 -5.28
N TYR A 10 -21.15 -9.79 -5.44
CA TYR A 10 -21.69 -11.12 -5.68
C TYR A 10 -21.88 -11.39 -7.16
N LYS A 11 -21.65 -12.64 -7.55
CA LYS A 11 -22.02 -13.19 -8.86
C LYS A 11 -22.96 -14.37 -8.64
N ILE A 12 -24.16 -14.29 -9.20
CA ILE A 12 -25.10 -15.43 -9.20
C ILE A 12 -24.70 -16.35 -10.36
N THR A 13 -24.28 -17.57 -10.04
CA THR A 13 -23.90 -18.59 -11.03
C THR A 13 -25.13 -19.28 -11.63
N GLU A 14 -26.08 -19.65 -10.77
CA GLU A 14 -27.24 -20.45 -11.12
C GLU A 14 -28.50 -19.90 -10.44
N VAL A 15 -29.65 -20.07 -11.11
CA VAL A 15 -30.96 -19.75 -10.54
C VAL A 15 -31.88 -20.89 -10.95
N ASN A 16 -32.32 -21.65 -9.95
CA ASN A 16 -33.24 -22.77 -10.14
C ASN A 16 -34.63 -22.34 -9.69
N THR A 17 -35.63 -22.61 -10.53
CA THR A 17 -37.03 -22.29 -10.27
C THR A 17 -37.82 -23.58 -10.36
N GLU A 18 -38.22 -24.11 -9.21
CA GLU A 18 -39.14 -25.23 -9.14
C GLU A 18 -40.56 -24.67 -9.01
N ILE A 19 -41.34 -24.81 -10.09
CA ILE A 19 -42.75 -24.39 -10.11
C ILE A 19 -43.56 -25.64 -9.80
N VAL A 20 -44.07 -25.71 -8.56
CA VAL A 20 -44.84 -26.86 -8.05
C VAL A 20 -46.34 -26.74 -8.41
N SER A 21 -46.78 -25.56 -8.85
CA SER A 21 -48.18 -25.25 -9.18
C SER A 21 -48.46 -25.39 -10.69
N PRO A 22 -49.65 -25.88 -11.10
CA PRO A 22 -50.07 -25.90 -12.51
C PRO A 22 -50.21 -24.50 -13.11
N GLU A 23 -50.38 -23.47 -12.27
CA GLU A 23 -50.42 -22.06 -12.69
C GLU A 23 -49.18 -21.30 -12.21
N ILE A 24 -48.58 -20.51 -13.11
CA ILE A 24 -47.43 -19.65 -12.80
C ILE A 24 -47.94 -18.37 -12.14
N PRO A 25 -47.61 -18.11 -10.86
CA PRO A 25 -48.05 -16.89 -10.19
C PRO A 25 -47.40 -15.67 -10.84
N PHE A 26 -48.20 -14.62 -11.06
CA PHE A 26 -47.67 -13.34 -11.49
C PHE A 26 -46.90 -12.67 -10.34
N ILE A 27 -45.61 -12.37 -10.58
CA ILE A 27 -44.76 -11.65 -9.64
C ILE A 27 -44.25 -10.40 -10.32
N THR A 28 -44.42 -9.24 -9.67
CA THR A 28 -43.93 -7.97 -10.23
C THR A 28 -42.41 -7.92 -10.22
N ILE A 29 -41.84 -7.18 -11.18
CA ILE A 29 -40.39 -6.93 -11.24
C ILE A 29 -39.88 -6.26 -9.94
N GLY A 30 -40.70 -5.39 -9.33
CA GLY A 30 -40.38 -4.73 -8.06
C GLY A 30 -40.18 -5.73 -6.92
N GLN A 31 -41.09 -6.70 -6.77
CA GLN A 31 -40.99 -7.75 -5.77
C GLN A 31 -39.75 -8.64 -5.98
N ILE A 32 -39.46 -9.01 -7.24
CA ILE A 32 -38.26 -9.79 -7.59
C ILE A 32 -36.98 -9.05 -7.19
N ASN A 33 -36.91 -7.74 -7.49
CA ASN A 33 -35.75 -6.93 -7.15
C ASN A 33 -35.59 -6.76 -5.64
N LEU A 34 -36.69 -6.62 -4.89
CA LEU A 34 -36.67 -6.54 -3.43
C LEU A 34 -36.16 -7.85 -2.81
N LEU A 35 -36.71 -8.99 -3.21
CA LEU A 35 -36.29 -10.31 -2.73
C LEU A 35 -34.79 -10.54 -2.97
N ARG A 36 -34.31 -10.19 -4.17
CA ARG A 36 -32.88 -10.29 -4.50
C ARG A 36 -32.00 -9.42 -3.59
N ARG A 37 -32.37 -8.15 -3.36
CA ARG A 37 -31.60 -7.26 -2.47
C ARG A 37 -31.55 -7.80 -1.04
N ASN A 38 -32.70 -8.21 -0.50
CA ASN A 38 -32.79 -8.75 0.85
C ASN A 38 -31.98 -10.05 0.99
N LEU A 39 -31.96 -10.91 -0.03
CA LEU A 39 -31.14 -12.12 -0.04
C LEU A 39 -29.65 -11.80 0.01
N LEU A 40 -29.17 -10.89 -0.83
CA LEU A 40 -27.75 -10.51 -0.87
C LEU A 40 -27.30 -9.82 0.42
N GLU A 41 -28.18 -9.03 1.04
CA GLU A 41 -27.93 -8.41 2.34
C GLU A 41 -27.79 -9.48 3.44
N LYS A 42 -28.78 -10.39 3.55
CA LYS A 42 -28.72 -11.50 4.51
C LYS A 42 -27.50 -12.39 4.29
N HIS A 43 -27.15 -12.66 3.04
CA HIS A 43 -25.95 -13.43 2.71
C HIS A 43 -24.67 -12.70 3.15
N SER A 44 -24.62 -11.38 3.02
CA SER A 44 -23.48 -10.57 3.49
C SER A 44 -23.29 -10.66 5.00
N ILE A 45 -24.38 -10.57 5.75
CA ILE A 45 -24.36 -10.74 7.21
C ILE A 45 -23.87 -12.14 7.56
N ALA A 46 -24.44 -13.18 6.93
CA ALA A 46 -24.05 -14.56 7.17
C ALA A 46 -22.57 -14.82 6.82
N ARG A 47 -22.04 -14.23 5.74
CA ARG A 47 -20.63 -14.38 5.36
C ARG A 47 -19.70 -13.83 6.43
N VAL A 48 -20.01 -12.66 7.00
CA VAL A 48 -19.19 -12.05 8.07
C VAL A 48 -19.29 -12.87 9.35
N GLN A 49 -20.49 -13.32 9.72
CA GLN A 49 -20.70 -14.15 10.91
C GLN A 49 -19.99 -15.51 10.83
N ASN A 50 -19.95 -16.12 9.64
CA ASN A 50 -19.28 -17.40 9.39
C ASN A 50 -17.82 -17.22 8.91
N HIS A 51 -17.29 -16.00 8.91
CA HIS A 51 -15.91 -15.77 8.53
C HIS A 51 -14.98 -16.27 9.65
N ASN A 52 -14.45 -17.48 9.47
CA ASN A 52 -13.43 -18.01 10.35
C ASN A 52 -12.11 -17.27 10.12
N MET A 53 -11.79 -16.36 11.05
CA MET A 53 -10.51 -15.68 11.05
C MET A 53 -9.43 -16.67 11.51
N ILE A 54 -8.53 -17.07 10.60
CA ILE A 54 -7.34 -17.81 10.97
C ILE A 54 -6.38 -16.82 11.62
N VAL A 55 -6.36 -16.80 12.96
CA VAL A 55 -5.44 -15.96 13.72
C VAL A 55 -4.17 -16.75 13.97
N GLU A 56 -3.20 -16.64 13.06
CA GLU A 56 -1.85 -17.07 13.38
C GLU A 56 -1.22 -16.07 14.34
N ARG A 57 -0.80 -16.56 15.51
CA ARG A 57 -0.04 -15.75 16.45
C ARG A 57 1.41 -15.77 16.04
N ILE A 58 2.00 -14.59 15.88
CA ILE A 58 3.45 -14.44 15.71
C ILE A 58 4.14 -15.12 16.89
N LYS A 59 4.97 -16.12 16.62
CA LYS A 59 5.84 -16.73 17.63
C LYS A 59 7.07 -15.82 17.81
N PRO A 60 7.28 -15.22 18.99
CA PRO A 60 8.47 -14.44 19.24
C PRO A 60 9.74 -15.26 19.00
N ASN A 61 10.71 -14.68 18.31
CA ASN A 61 12.03 -15.27 18.11
C ASN A 61 13.11 -14.20 18.32
N ASN A 62 14.37 -14.65 18.41
CA ASN A 62 15.53 -13.80 18.67
C ASN A 62 16.57 -13.90 17.54
N LEU A 63 16.14 -14.16 16.30
CA LEU A 63 17.05 -14.22 15.16
C LEU A 63 17.72 -12.85 14.96
N PRO A 64 19.04 -12.74 14.83
CA PRO A 64 19.69 -11.43 14.76
C PRO A 64 19.23 -10.65 13.52
N TYR A 65 18.98 -9.35 13.68
CA TYR A 65 18.75 -8.44 12.56
C TYR A 65 20.07 -8.23 11.81
N PRO A 66 20.07 -8.11 10.46
CA PRO A 66 21.32 -8.00 9.68
C PRO A 66 22.18 -6.79 10.05
N GLU A 67 21.55 -5.68 10.41
CA GLU A 67 22.21 -4.42 10.76
C GLU A 67 22.20 -4.19 12.27
N LYS A 68 23.29 -3.62 12.82
CA LYS A 68 23.41 -3.27 14.24
C LYS A 68 22.99 -1.84 14.56
N THR A 69 22.98 -0.99 13.54
CA THR A 69 22.65 0.42 13.65
C THR A 69 21.60 0.77 12.61
N LEU A 70 20.45 1.25 13.07
CA LEU A 70 19.33 1.64 12.22
C LEU A 70 19.14 3.15 12.24
N THR A 71 18.91 3.70 11.06
CA THR A 71 18.55 5.12 10.89
C THR A 71 17.03 5.28 10.88
N TYR A 72 16.56 6.53 10.77
CA TYR A 72 15.15 6.87 10.62
C TYR A 72 14.42 6.09 9.50
N LYS A 73 15.15 5.56 8.51
CA LYS A 73 14.60 4.73 7.43
C LYS A 73 13.99 3.40 7.92
N ALA A 74 14.33 2.95 9.13
CA ALA A 74 13.70 1.77 9.75
C ALA A 74 12.29 2.03 10.31
N ASN A 75 11.78 3.26 10.23
CA ASN A 75 10.43 3.64 10.62
C ASN A 75 10.04 3.20 12.05
N ILE A 76 10.95 3.39 13.01
CA ILE A 76 10.71 3.07 14.42
C ILE A 76 9.85 4.17 15.04
N SER A 77 8.53 4.04 14.87
CA SER A 77 7.54 5.05 15.26
C SER A 77 6.92 4.82 16.64
N ASN A 78 7.24 3.71 17.30
CA ASN A 78 6.70 3.37 18.61
C ASN A 78 7.64 2.47 19.43
N SER A 79 7.34 2.33 20.72
CA SER A 79 8.16 1.57 21.66
C SER A 79 8.16 0.06 21.42
N LEU A 80 7.11 -0.49 20.79
CA LEU A 80 7.06 -1.93 20.46
C LEU A 80 8.02 -2.26 19.30
N ALA A 81 8.11 -1.38 18.30
CA ALA A 81 9.08 -1.51 17.21
C ALA A 81 10.51 -1.42 17.73
N LEU A 82 10.81 -0.47 18.62
CA LEU A 82 12.14 -0.36 19.22
C LEU A 82 12.53 -1.64 19.99
N LYS A 83 11.62 -2.17 20.81
CA LYS A 83 11.83 -3.42 21.55
C LYS A 83 12.05 -4.62 20.64
N PHE A 84 11.35 -4.66 19.50
CA PHE A 84 11.56 -5.68 18.48
C PHE A 84 13.01 -5.64 17.97
N TYR A 85 13.47 -4.48 17.47
CA TYR A 85 14.83 -4.35 16.94
C TYR A 85 15.92 -4.64 17.98
N GLN A 86 15.75 -4.15 19.21
CA GLN A 86 16.67 -4.43 20.32
C GLN A 86 16.74 -5.93 20.66
N ARG A 87 15.60 -6.63 20.68
CA ARG A 87 15.56 -8.10 20.86
C ARG A 87 16.33 -8.83 19.76
N HIS A 88 16.32 -8.28 18.55
CA HIS A 88 17.06 -8.80 17.40
C HIS A 88 18.51 -8.26 17.33
N GLY A 89 19.02 -7.67 18.41
CA GLY A 89 20.43 -7.31 18.56
C GLY A 89 20.83 -6.02 17.86
N VAL A 90 19.89 -5.12 17.55
CA VAL A 90 20.17 -3.74 17.15
C VAL A 90 20.60 -2.95 18.38
N GLU A 91 21.74 -2.28 18.29
CA GLU A 91 22.34 -1.53 19.40
C GLU A 91 21.93 -0.05 19.36
N ASN A 92 21.94 0.54 18.16
CA ASN A 92 21.63 1.94 17.95
C ASN A 92 20.47 2.06 16.95
N ALA A 93 19.46 2.85 17.29
CA ALA A 93 18.29 3.03 16.46
C ALA A 93 17.78 4.47 16.57
N GLU A 94 17.65 5.15 15.43
CA GLU A 94 16.97 6.44 15.37
C GLU A 94 15.44 6.25 15.33
N SER A 95 14.72 7.23 15.87
CA SER A 95 13.26 7.32 15.71
C SER A 95 12.87 7.52 14.24
N ALA A 96 11.66 7.08 13.90
CA ALA A 96 11.03 7.35 12.61
C ALA A 96 11.10 8.83 12.23
N PHE A 97 11.15 9.10 10.93
CA PHE A 97 11.31 10.43 10.34
C PHE A 97 10.36 11.46 11.00
N GLU A 98 9.08 11.14 11.09
CA GLU A 98 7.98 11.99 11.58
C GLU A 98 8.10 12.38 13.05
N LEU A 99 8.90 11.64 13.83
CA LEU A 99 9.15 11.92 15.25
C LEU A 99 10.36 12.82 15.47
N GLN A 100 11.11 13.13 14.42
CA GLN A 100 12.32 13.94 14.53
C GLN A 100 12.00 15.43 14.46
N LYS A 101 12.91 16.23 15.03
CA LYS A 101 12.80 17.71 15.02
C LYS A 101 13.58 18.34 13.88
N ASN A 102 14.60 17.65 13.37
CA ASN A 102 15.44 18.13 12.29
C ASN A 102 15.26 17.22 11.08
N TYR A 103 14.66 17.78 10.03
CA TYR A 103 14.41 17.11 8.77
C TYR A 103 15.45 17.43 7.70
N SER A 104 16.31 18.41 7.94
CA SER A 104 17.24 18.93 6.93
C SER A 104 18.11 17.83 6.35
N SER A 105 18.21 17.80 5.02
CA SER A 105 19.05 16.88 4.24
C SER A 105 18.72 15.40 4.38
N LYS A 106 17.59 15.04 4.99
CA LYS A 106 17.11 13.66 5.04
C LYS A 106 16.52 13.23 3.70
N ASP A 107 16.70 11.97 3.39
CA ASP A 107 16.13 11.35 2.19
C ASP A 107 14.68 11.00 2.49
N ILE A 108 13.75 11.50 1.67
CA ILE A 108 12.31 11.20 1.80
C ILE A 108 11.85 10.18 0.78
N MET A 109 12.58 10.02 -0.32
CA MET A 109 12.28 9.04 -1.35
C MET A 109 13.54 8.58 -2.05
N ASP A 110 13.64 7.27 -2.22
CA ASP A 110 14.64 6.59 -3.02
C ASP A 110 13.94 5.93 -4.21
N THR A 111 14.34 6.27 -5.44
CA THR A 111 13.69 5.74 -6.64
C THR A 111 14.68 5.39 -7.74
N LYS A 112 14.35 4.33 -8.50
CA LYS A 112 15.05 3.96 -9.74
C LYS A 112 14.63 4.83 -10.92
N TYR A 113 13.46 5.46 -10.84
CA TYR A 113 13.03 6.41 -11.86
C TYR A 113 13.94 7.64 -11.81
N CYS A 114 14.57 7.99 -12.94
CA CYS A 114 15.58 9.03 -13.00
C CYS A 114 15.18 10.09 -14.02
N LEU A 115 14.95 11.32 -13.56
CA LEU A 115 14.60 12.44 -14.43
C LEU A 115 15.70 12.78 -15.45
N LEU A 116 16.96 12.55 -15.12
CA LEU A 116 18.05 12.71 -16.10
C LEU A 116 17.91 11.73 -17.25
N PHE A 117 17.50 10.49 -16.96
CA PHE A 117 17.28 9.50 -18.02
C PHE A 117 16.08 9.88 -18.89
N GLU A 118 14.95 10.23 -18.26
CA GLU A 118 13.74 10.62 -18.98
C GLU A 118 13.95 11.85 -19.87
N LEU A 119 14.73 12.83 -19.39
CA LEU A 119 15.03 14.05 -20.13
C LEU A 119 16.21 13.89 -21.12
N GLY A 120 16.80 12.70 -21.25
CA GLY A 120 17.92 12.44 -22.15
C GLY A 120 19.27 13.03 -21.71
N TYR A 121 19.39 13.44 -20.44
CA TYR A 121 20.62 13.96 -19.83
C TYR A 121 21.47 12.89 -19.12
N CYS A 122 21.01 11.64 -19.07
CA CYS A 122 21.78 10.55 -18.50
C CYS A 122 22.89 10.13 -19.47
N ASN A 123 24.12 10.51 -19.19
CA ASN A 123 25.26 10.26 -20.07
C ASN A 123 26.01 8.95 -19.77
N GLY A 124 25.47 8.08 -18.91
CA GLY A 124 26.22 6.93 -18.37
C GLY A 124 27.56 7.37 -17.77
N ASN A 125 28.64 6.63 -18.07
CA ASN A 125 30.02 6.92 -17.65
C ASN A 125 30.77 7.93 -18.55
N LYS A 126 30.12 8.60 -19.51
CA LYS A 126 30.81 9.53 -20.42
C LYS A 126 30.37 10.97 -20.18
N SER A 127 31.34 11.82 -19.89
CA SER A 127 31.17 13.26 -19.70
C SER A 127 30.83 13.96 -21.02
N GLN A 128 29.56 14.28 -21.24
CA GLN A 128 29.18 15.53 -21.91
C GLN A 128 28.67 16.50 -20.85
N GLU A 129 28.83 17.80 -21.08
CA GLU A 129 28.48 18.91 -20.19
C GLU A 129 27.17 18.62 -19.46
N PHE A 130 27.31 18.08 -18.25
CA PHE A 130 26.21 17.87 -17.35
C PHE A 130 25.74 19.27 -17.00
N VAL A 131 24.53 19.61 -17.39
CA VAL A 131 23.91 20.85 -16.94
C VAL A 131 23.83 20.73 -15.42
N SER A 132 24.78 21.36 -14.72
CA SER A 132 24.95 21.35 -13.27
C SER A 132 23.84 22.13 -12.55
N LYS A 133 22.63 22.12 -13.12
CA LYS A 133 21.46 22.75 -12.53
C LYS A 133 21.00 21.84 -11.41
N LYS A 134 21.05 22.37 -10.19
CA LYS A 134 20.32 21.81 -9.05
C LYS A 134 18.86 21.62 -9.50
N MET A 135 18.41 20.37 -9.51
CA MET A 135 17.02 20.04 -9.79
C MET A 135 16.28 19.89 -8.46
N PHE A 136 15.01 20.27 -8.46
CA PHE A 136 14.12 20.10 -7.33
C PHE A 136 12.74 19.70 -7.84
N LEU A 137 12.02 18.91 -7.05
CA LEU A 137 10.58 18.76 -7.21
C LEU A 137 9.91 19.92 -6.47
N GLN A 138 8.89 20.50 -7.05
CA GLN A 138 8.10 21.54 -6.40
C GLN A 138 6.70 21.03 -6.11
N ASP A 139 6.26 21.20 -4.87
CA ASP A 139 4.89 20.94 -4.42
C ASP A 139 4.41 22.15 -3.62
N ASN A 140 3.51 22.94 -4.22
CA ASN A 140 3.10 24.24 -3.71
C ASN A 140 4.32 25.15 -3.43
N ASP A 141 4.48 25.60 -2.19
CA ASP A 141 5.56 26.46 -1.73
C ASP A 141 6.81 25.67 -1.28
N ARG A 142 6.81 24.34 -1.38
CA ARG A 142 7.95 23.50 -0.97
C ARG A 142 8.78 23.07 -2.17
N GLN A 143 10.09 23.09 -1.99
CA GLN A 143 11.06 22.55 -2.92
C GLN A 143 11.77 21.36 -2.28
N TYR A 144 11.91 20.28 -3.05
CA TYR A 144 12.60 19.08 -2.62
C TYR A 144 13.82 18.85 -3.51
N PRO A 145 15.04 19.10 -3.01
CA PRO A 145 16.25 18.90 -3.79
C PRO A 145 16.38 17.46 -4.28
N LEU A 146 16.81 17.33 -5.53
CA LEU A 146 17.09 16.04 -6.15
C LEU A 146 18.59 15.76 -6.16
N VAL A 147 18.97 14.58 -5.70
CA VAL A 147 20.33 14.06 -5.76
C VAL A 147 20.35 12.82 -6.65
N PHE A 148 21.23 12.81 -7.63
CA PHE A 148 21.37 11.71 -8.57
C PHE A 148 22.64 10.93 -8.28
N ASN A 149 22.50 9.63 -8.04
CA ASN A 149 23.59 8.67 -7.97
C ASN A 149 23.59 7.85 -9.26
N CYS A 150 24.38 8.30 -10.23
CA CYS A 150 24.47 7.66 -11.54
C CYS A 150 25.11 6.26 -11.47
N ASN A 151 25.97 5.98 -10.49
CA ASN A 151 26.61 4.66 -10.34
C ASN A 151 25.59 3.58 -10.00
N ASP A 152 24.61 3.92 -9.15
CA ASP A 152 23.56 3.00 -8.70
C ASP A 152 22.25 3.17 -9.48
N CYS A 153 22.24 3.99 -10.54
CA CYS A 153 21.04 4.39 -11.28
C CYS A 153 19.88 4.79 -10.35
N LYS A 154 20.16 5.66 -9.38
CA LYS A 154 19.24 6.03 -8.31
C LYS A 154 19.07 7.55 -8.25
N MET A 155 17.81 7.99 -8.14
CA MET A 155 17.47 9.36 -7.79
C MET A 155 16.94 9.39 -6.35
N VAL A 156 17.44 10.34 -5.57
CA VAL A 156 17.06 10.57 -4.18
C VAL A 156 16.40 11.93 -4.08
N VAL A 157 15.22 11.95 -3.46
CA VAL A 157 14.52 13.18 -3.11
C VAL A 157 14.87 13.52 -1.66
N LYS A 158 15.33 14.74 -1.43
CA LYS A 158 15.70 15.22 -0.10
C LYS A 158 14.67 16.20 0.45
N PHE A 159 14.58 16.23 1.78
CA PHE A 159 13.87 17.26 2.51
C PHE A 159 14.78 18.48 2.72
N ASP A 160 14.28 19.66 2.39
CA ASP A 160 14.90 20.97 2.63
C ASP A 160 14.03 21.79 3.58
#